data_AF-A0AAD7VGF6-F1
#
_entry.id   AF-A0AAD7VGF6-F1
#
_cell.length_a   1.000
_cell.length_b   1.000
_cell.length_c   1.000
_cell.angle_alpha   90.00
_cell.angle_beta   90.00
_cell.angle_gamma   90.00
#
_symmetry.space_group_name_H-M   'P 1'
#
loop_
_entity.id
_entity.type
_entity.pdbx_description
1 polymer ?
#
loop_
_entity_poly.entity_id
_entity_poly.type
_entity_poly.pdbx_seq_one_letter_code
_entity_poly.pdbx_strand_id
1 'polypeptide(L)'
;MRRRKDLLIQQKSVVGTLEDNNYESCGNRGIVNGTEDVAGSCEDPSLHISWDGLHYTEAANHWIAKRILSGSFSDPPVPITHSCKRQ
;
A
#
# COMPACT_ATOMS: atom_id res chain seq x y z
N MET A 1 -15.19 13.43 -18.01
CA MET A 1 -15.29 12.01 -17.61
C MET A 1 -13.89 11.50 -17.19
N ARG A 2 -13.41 11.87 -15.99
CA ARG A 2 -12.14 11.36 -15.42
C ARG A 2 -12.44 10.01 -14.77
N ARG A 3 -11.77 8.94 -15.21
CA ARG A 3 -12.02 7.58 -14.72
C ARG A 3 -11.70 7.51 -13.23
N ARG A 4 -12.65 7.02 -12.43
CA ARG A 4 -12.57 6.77 -10.97
C ARG A 4 -11.56 5.68 -10.57
N LYS A 5 -10.44 5.52 -11.28
CA LYS A 5 -9.45 4.47 -10.98
C LYS A 5 -8.35 4.93 -10.02
N ASP A 6 -8.06 6.22 -9.99
CA ASP A 6 -7.00 6.76 -9.10
C ASP A 6 -7.41 6.81 -7.61
N LEU A 7 -8.71 6.62 -7.32
CA LEU A 7 -9.27 6.51 -5.96
C LEU A 7 -9.29 5.06 -5.41
N LEU A 8 -8.89 4.04 -6.19
CA LEU A 8 -9.13 2.63 -5.83
C LEU A 8 -8.24 2.05 -4.72
N ILE A 9 -7.14 2.71 -4.33
CA ILE A 9 -6.38 2.28 -3.14
C ILE A 9 -7.09 2.74 -1.85
N GLN A 10 -8.18 3.51 -1.96
CA GLN A 10 -8.91 3.98 -0.80
C GLN A 10 -9.74 2.85 -0.15
N GLN A 11 -9.26 2.44 1.03
CA GLN A 11 -10.05 2.06 2.21
C GLN A 11 -10.18 0.58 2.57
N LYS A 12 -9.39 -0.35 2.01
CA LYS A 12 -9.29 -1.66 2.66
C LYS A 12 -8.23 -1.67 3.76
N SER A 13 -8.65 -2.09 4.95
CA SER A 13 -7.81 -2.24 6.15
C SER A 13 -6.81 -3.39 5.96
N VAL A 14 -5.64 -3.31 6.61
CA VAL A 14 -4.54 -4.29 6.56
C VAL A 14 -4.92 -5.59 7.28
N VAL A 15 -6.04 -6.22 6.95
CA VAL A 15 -6.56 -7.34 7.74
C VAL A 15 -6.14 -8.65 7.11
N GLY A 16 -5.27 -9.35 7.81
CA GLY A 16 -5.01 -10.78 7.66
C GLY A 16 -5.86 -11.57 8.65
N THR A 17 -6.01 -12.86 8.38
CA THR A 17 -6.77 -13.77 9.21
C THR A 17 -5.83 -14.83 9.79
N LEU A 18 -5.97 -15.05 11.09
CA LEU A 18 -5.41 -16.21 11.79
C LEU A 18 -6.47 -17.31 11.91
N GLU A 19 -6.06 -18.50 12.36
CA GLU A 19 -7.02 -19.51 12.82
C GLU A 19 -8.00 -18.93 13.88
N ASP A 20 -9.22 -19.47 13.93
CA ASP A 20 -10.34 -19.02 14.79
C ASP A 20 -10.97 -17.64 14.46
N ASN A 21 -10.85 -17.15 13.21
CA ASN A 21 -11.39 -15.85 12.75
C ASN A 21 -10.84 -14.65 13.55
N ASN A 22 -9.62 -14.75 14.07
CA ASN A 22 -8.94 -13.62 14.65
C ASN A 22 -8.37 -12.72 13.54
N TYR A 23 -8.60 -11.41 13.67
CA TYR A 23 -8.18 -10.40 12.70
C TYR A 23 -6.87 -9.79 13.16
N GLU A 24 -5.80 -10.07 12.43
CA GLU A 24 -4.48 -9.50 12.69
C GLU A 24 -3.97 -8.79 11.46
N SER A 25 -2.93 -7.98 11.62
CA SER A 25 -2.36 -7.31 10.46
C SER A 25 -1.68 -8.32 9.52
N CYS A 26 -1.89 -8.23 8.21
CA CYS A 26 -1.34 -9.18 7.23
C CYS A 26 0.18 -9.39 7.42
N GLY A 27 0.63 -10.65 7.48
CA GLY A 27 2.04 -11.01 7.72
C GLY A 27 2.53 -10.85 9.17
N ASN A 28 1.69 -10.42 10.11
CA ASN A 28 2.04 -10.37 11.53
C ASN A 28 1.81 -11.72 12.21
N ARG A 29 2.41 -11.86 13.40
CA ARG A 29 2.26 -13.03 14.27
C ARG A 29 1.24 -12.74 15.36
N GLY A 30 0.37 -13.71 15.64
CA GLY A 30 -0.54 -13.67 16.77
C GLY A 30 -0.54 -15.00 17.53
N ILE A 31 -1.07 -15.00 18.75
CA ILE A 31 -1.21 -16.23 19.54
C ILE A 31 -2.62 -16.78 19.37
N VAL A 32 -2.72 -17.97 18.79
CA VAL A 32 -3.97 -18.74 18.66
C VAL A 32 -3.81 -20.03 19.46
N ASN A 33 -4.72 -20.27 20.41
CA ASN A 33 -4.71 -21.48 21.25
C ASN A 33 -3.37 -21.78 21.96
N GLY A 34 -2.63 -20.73 22.33
CA GLY A 34 -1.34 -20.83 23.01
C GLY A 34 -0.15 -21.11 22.10
N THR A 35 -0.37 -21.23 20.79
CA THR A 35 0.67 -21.35 19.75
C THR A 35 0.77 -20.07 18.94
N GLU A 36 1.98 -19.75 18.48
CA GLU A 36 2.18 -18.62 17.57
C GLU A 36 1.78 -19.03 16.15
N ASP A 37 0.94 -18.22 15.53
CA ASP A 37 0.46 -18.37 14.16
C ASP A 37 0.70 -17.07 13.39
N VAL A 38 0.81 -17.17 12.06
CA VAL A 38 1.09 -16.05 11.16
C VAL A 38 -0.16 -15.70 10.37
N ALA A 39 -0.59 -14.45 10.48
CA ALA A 39 -1.71 -13.95 9.71
C ALA A 39 -1.34 -14.00 8.23
N GLY A 40 -2.13 -14.74 7.46
CA GLY A 40 -1.90 -14.93 6.04
C GLY A 40 -1.84 -13.61 5.27
N SER A 41 -1.41 -13.69 4.02
CA SER A 41 -1.50 -12.54 3.11
C SER A 41 -2.96 -12.16 2.89
N CYS A 42 -3.21 -10.86 2.78
CA CYS A 42 -4.51 -10.31 2.40
C CYS A 42 -4.92 -10.85 1.03
N GLU A 43 -6.20 -11.18 0.84
CA GLU A 43 -6.72 -11.82 -0.40
C GLU A 43 -6.34 -11.08 -1.69
N ASP A 44 -6.34 -9.75 -1.66
CA ASP A 44 -5.88 -8.91 -2.77
C ASP A 44 -5.01 -7.75 -2.27
N PRO A 45 -3.67 -7.89 -2.31
CA PRO A 45 -2.74 -6.85 -1.87
C PRO A 45 -2.85 -5.55 -2.68
N SER A 46 -3.42 -5.58 -3.88
CA SER A 46 -3.54 -4.39 -4.74
C SER A 46 -4.59 -3.39 -4.27
N LEU A 47 -5.51 -3.83 -3.39
CA LEU A 47 -6.58 -3.02 -2.82
C LEU A 47 -6.19 -2.36 -1.48
N HIS A 48 -4.99 -2.63 -0.99
CA HIS A 48 -4.53 -2.21 0.34
C HIS A 48 -3.38 -1.21 0.24
N ILE A 49 -3.35 -0.24 1.15
CA ILE A 49 -2.23 0.71 1.26
C ILE A 49 -1.02 0.04 1.89
N SER A 50 -1.25 -0.68 3.00
CA SER A 50 -0.20 -1.28 3.79
C SER A 50 -0.30 -2.81 3.77
N TRP A 51 0.87 -3.43 3.82
CA TRP A 51 1.04 -4.88 3.87
C TRP A 51 0.90 -5.41 5.29
N ASP A 52 1.55 -4.79 6.29
CA ASP A 52 1.62 -5.28 7.67
C ASP A 52 1.42 -4.17 8.74
N GLY A 53 1.03 -2.97 8.32
CA GLY A 53 0.90 -1.77 9.16
C GLY A 53 2.13 -0.87 9.15
N LEU A 54 3.28 -1.35 8.64
CA LEU A 54 4.56 -0.63 8.59
C LEU A 54 5.02 -0.41 7.15
N HIS A 55 4.89 -1.44 6.31
CA HIS A 55 5.30 -1.42 4.91
C HIS A 55 4.12 -1.12 3.98
N TYR A 56 4.39 -0.38 2.90
CA TYR A 56 3.42 -0.19 1.81
C TYR A 56 3.38 -1.42 0.91
N THR A 57 2.18 -1.69 0.38
CA THR A 57 2.02 -2.68 -0.69
C THR A 57 2.72 -2.22 -1.96
N GLU A 58 2.99 -3.16 -2.86
CA GLU A 58 3.50 -2.87 -4.20
C GLU A 58 2.60 -1.85 -4.94
N ALA A 59 1.28 -2.03 -4.88
CA ALA A 59 0.33 -1.12 -5.53
C ALA A 59 0.42 0.31 -5.00
N ALA A 60 0.54 0.49 -3.68
CA ALA A 60 0.74 1.78 -3.05
C ALA A 60 2.09 2.40 -3.48
N ASN A 61 3.17 1.62 -3.48
CA ASN A 61 4.48 2.08 -3.93
C ASN A 61 4.47 2.52 -5.41
N HIS A 62 3.83 1.76 -6.31
CA HIS A 62 3.65 2.17 -7.71
C HIS A 62 2.85 3.48 -7.85
N TRP A 63 1.79 3.65 -7.06
CA TRP A 63 0.96 4.85 -7.07
C TRP A 63 1.73 6.10 -6.62
N ILE A 64 2.57 5.97 -5.59
CA ILE A 64 3.45 7.05 -5.10
C ILE A 64 4.53 7.35 -6.14
N ALA A 65 5.25 6.32 -6.60
CA ALA A 65 6.32 6.46 -7.58
C ALA A 65 5.85 7.16 -8.86
N LYS A 66 4.67 6.81 -9.38
CA LYS A 66 4.10 7.47 -10.56
C LYS A 66 3.93 8.98 -10.38
N ARG A 67 3.52 9.44 -9.19
CA ARG A 67 3.33 10.87 -8.90
C ARG A 67 4.64 11.62 -8.69
N ILE A 68 5.62 10.96 -8.09
CA ILE A 68 6.99 11.48 -8.00
C ILE A 68 7.54 11.67 -9.42
N LEU A 69 7.51 10.62 -10.24
CA LEU A 69 8.03 10.66 -11.61
C LEU A 69 7.32 11.71 -12.49
N SER A 70 6.00 11.84 -12.34
CA SER A 70 5.22 12.83 -13.09
C SER A 70 5.41 14.26 -12.57
N GLY A 71 6.06 14.47 -11.43
CA GLY A 71 6.17 15.78 -10.80
C GLY A 71 4.93 16.27 -10.08
N SER A 72 3.88 15.44 -9.94
CA SER A 72 2.63 15.84 -9.26
C SER A 72 2.85 16.14 -7.78
N PHE A 73 3.93 15.59 -7.20
CA PHE A 73 4.37 15.81 -5.82
C PHE A 73 5.58 16.75 -5.71
N SER A 74 5.97 17.40 -6.79
CA SER A 74 7.06 18.39 -6.80
C SER A 74 6.50 19.80 -6.69
N ASP A 75 7.27 20.73 -6.12
CA ASP A 75 6.98 22.16 -6.11
C ASP A 75 8.17 22.95 -6.71
N PRO A 76 8.03 23.58 -7.89
CA PRO A 76 6.84 23.58 -8.74
C PRO A 76 6.54 22.19 -9.34
N PRO A 77 5.28 21.92 -9.78
CA PRO A 77 4.92 20.63 -10.39
C PRO A 77 5.61 20.42 -11.75
N VAL A 78 6.80 19.82 -11.72
CA VAL A 78 7.61 19.54 -12.91
C VAL A 78 7.98 18.06 -12.95
N PRO A 79 7.74 17.35 -14.07
CA PRO A 79 8.16 15.96 -14.21
C PRO A 79 9.66 15.80 -13.96
N ILE A 80 10.07 14.64 -13.43
CA ILE A 80 11.48 14.39 -13.08
C ILE A 80 12.43 14.57 -14.28
N THR A 81 11.94 14.31 -15.49
CA THR A 81 12.67 14.50 -16.76
C THR A 81 12.97 15.96 -17.10
N HIS A 82 12.30 16.91 -16.44
CA HIS A 82 12.42 18.35 -16.65
C HIS A 82 12.87 19.10 -15.39
N SER A 83 13.24 18.38 -14.32
CA SER A 83 13.67 18.99 -13.05
C SER A 83 15.08 19.56 -13.11
N CYS A 84 15.97 18.99 -13.94
CA CYS A 84 17.32 19.51 -14.12
C CYS A 84 17.30 20.78 -14.98
N LYS A 85 17.73 21.91 -14.42
CA LYS A 85 17.98 23.13 -15.20
C LYS A 85 19.47 23.20 -15.55
N ARG A 86 19.78 23.60 -16.79
CA ARG A 86 21.14 23.95 -17.19
C ARG A 86 21.56 25.16 -16.35
N GLN A 87 22.69 25.04 -15.67
CA GLN A 87 23.31 26.14 -14.91
C GLN A 87 24.02 27.10 -15.87
#